data_AF-A0A2M7BPK9-F1
#
_entry.id   AF-A0A2M7BPK9-F1
#
_cell.length_a   1.000
_cell.length_b   1.000
_cell.length_c   1.000
_cell.angle_alpha   90.00
_cell.angle_beta   90.00
_cell.angle_gamma   90.00
#
_symmetry.space_group_name_H-M   'P 1'
#
loop_
_entity.id
_entity.type
_entity.pdbx_description
1 polymer ?
#
loop_
_entity_poly.entity_id
_entity_poly.type
_entity_poly.pdbx_seq_one_letter_code
_entity_poly.pdbx_strand_id
1 'polypeptide(L)'
;MKDLMATKKQRRTAEVKHKRTKKGRRVLLLSVIVATAVVFLAIFFITLFDYIYPPATGKQTAAKKREKQEVTLFFSDANERFLVPEKRLIPKEKEPEDQAKELVLALIAGSKTGLVNTFPVKAEIEGVKREEGEILSVNFRESLVANHPGGSAAEMATVYSLTNTLTTNLPAIKKVKILIGGKQKESLKGHIGLRNPFMMNRELIAPAAPPKEG
;
A
#
# COMPACT_ATOMS: atom_id res chain seq x y z
N MET A 1 17.44 -0.19 95.79
CA MET A 1 16.73 -1.44 95.41
C MET A 1 15.23 -1.15 95.37
N LYS A 2 14.73 -0.56 94.27
CA LYS A 2 13.30 -0.37 94.01
C LYS A 2 13.11 -0.65 92.53
N ASP A 3 12.99 -1.93 92.25
CA ASP A 3 12.58 -2.42 90.95
C ASP A 3 11.32 -3.27 91.14
N LEU A 4 10.52 -3.33 90.08
CA LEU A 4 9.29 -4.10 89.91
C LEU A 4 8.07 -3.69 90.74
N MET A 5 7.10 -3.05 90.06
CA MET A 5 5.81 -3.69 89.82
C MET A 5 5.03 -2.92 88.74
N ALA A 6 5.36 -3.19 87.47
CA ALA A 6 4.48 -2.86 86.36
C ALA A 6 3.36 -3.91 86.28
N THR A 7 2.13 -3.49 86.54
CA THR A 7 0.94 -4.33 86.69
C THR A 7 0.63 -5.10 85.40
N LYS A 8 0.33 -6.40 85.53
CA LYS A 8 0.02 -7.41 84.48
C LYS A 8 -0.97 -6.94 83.38
N LYS A 9 -1.74 -5.89 83.63
CA LYS A 9 -2.71 -5.27 82.72
C LYS A 9 -2.08 -4.34 81.67
N GLN A 10 -0.98 -3.65 81.98
CA GLN A 10 -0.28 -2.74 81.04
C GLN A 10 0.55 -3.49 79.99
N ARG A 11 1.11 -4.65 80.32
CA ARG A 11 1.86 -5.49 79.36
C ARG A 11 0.96 -6.08 78.27
N ARG A 12 -0.26 -6.53 78.62
CA ARG A 12 -1.22 -7.10 77.65
C ARG A 12 -1.77 -6.05 76.67
N THR A 13 -2.01 -4.81 77.10
CA THR A 13 -2.47 -3.74 76.21
C THR A 13 -1.36 -3.23 75.28
N ALA A 14 -0.11 -3.23 75.73
CA ALA A 14 1.05 -2.93 74.90
C ALA A 14 1.27 -4.02 73.81
N GLU A 15 1.19 -5.31 74.16
CA GLU A 15 1.32 -6.42 73.20
C GLU A 15 0.20 -6.43 72.14
N VAL A 16 -1.06 -6.18 72.54
CA VAL A 16 -2.19 -6.13 71.61
C VAL A 16 -2.08 -4.92 70.66
N LYS A 17 -1.66 -3.75 71.16
CA LYS A 17 -1.38 -2.58 70.29
C LYS A 17 -0.23 -2.86 69.33
N HIS A 18 0.87 -3.45 69.79
CA HIS A 18 2.04 -3.76 68.95
C HIS A 18 1.73 -4.83 67.88
N LYS A 19 0.82 -5.77 68.17
CA LYS A 19 0.36 -6.78 67.20
C LYS A 19 -0.59 -6.18 66.14
N ARG A 20 -1.45 -5.22 66.52
CA ARG A 20 -2.33 -4.50 65.59
C ARG A 20 -1.56 -3.55 64.66
N THR A 21 -0.56 -2.81 65.15
CA THR A 21 0.27 -1.92 64.31
C THR A 21 1.19 -2.69 63.35
N LYS A 22 1.71 -3.86 63.76
CA LYS A 22 2.51 -4.76 62.90
C LYS A 22 1.67 -5.37 61.76
N LYS A 23 0.39 -5.68 62.00
CA LYS A 23 -0.53 -6.18 60.96
C LYS A 23 -0.93 -5.07 59.97
N GLY A 24 -1.22 -3.85 60.47
CA GLY A 24 -1.51 -2.70 59.62
C GLY A 24 -0.32 -2.29 58.73
N ARG A 25 0.90 -2.29 59.26
CA ARG A 25 2.13 -2.03 58.48
C ARG A 25 2.36 -3.06 57.37
N ARG A 26 2.07 -4.35 57.62
CA ARG A 26 2.19 -5.40 56.59
C ARG A 26 1.17 -5.25 55.48
N VAL A 27 -0.08 -4.89 55.83
CA VAL A 27 -1.13 -4.63 54.82
C VAL A 27 -0.79 -3.39 54.00
N LEU A 28 -0.27 -2.32 54.63
CA LEU A 28 0.19 -1.12 53.94
C LEU A 28 1.35 -1.43 52.97
N LEU A 29 2.33 -2.24 53.41
CA LEU A 29 3.45 -2.66 52.55
C LEU A 29 2.96 -3.51 51.36
N LEU A 30 2.04 -4.45 51.59
CA LEU A 30 1.45 -5.25 50.52
C LEU A 30 0.67 -4.38 49.53
N SER A 31 -0.11 -3.40 49.99
CA SER A 31 -0.82 -2.49 49.08
C SER A 31 0.12 -1.63 48.23
N VAL A 32 1.27 -1.22 48.79
CA VAL A 32 2.29 -0.48 48.04
C VAL A 32 2.97 -1.36 46.99
N ILE A 33 3.27 -2.62 47.32
CA ILE A 33 3.84 -3.59 46.38
C ILE A 33 2.87 -3.88 45.23
N VAL A 34 1.57 -4.06 45.53
CA VAL A 34 0.55 -4.28 44.49
C VAL A 34 0.41 -3.03 43.61
N ALA A 35 0.35 -1.84 44.18
CA ALA A 35 0.25 -0.60 43.41
C ALA A 35 1.47 -0.40 42.49
N THR A 36 2.68 -0.64 42.99
CA THR A 36 3.92 -0.55 42.19
C THR A 36 3.95 -1.60 41.08
N ALA A 37 3.52 -2.83 41.35
CA ALA A 37 3.40 -3.87 40.34
C ALA A 37 2.40 -3.50 39.23
N VAL A 38 1.24 -2.92 39.58
CA VAL A 38 0.23 -2.48 38.59
C VAL A 38 0.76 -1.33 37.74
N VAL A 39 1.44 -0.35 38.33
CA VAL A 39 2.06 0.77 37.59
C VAL A 39 3.15 0.24 36.65
N PHE A 40 3.99 -0.68 37.13
CA PHE A 40 5.00 -1.33 36.28
C PHE A 40 4.35 -2.09 35.12
N LEU A 41 3.28 -2.84 35.38
CA LEU A 41 2.53 -3.57 34.35
C LEU A 41 1.91 -2.63 33.32
N ALA A 42 1.34 -1.50 33.74
CA ALA A 42 0.79 -0.49 32.86
C ALA A 42 1.88 0.15 31.98
N ILE A 43 3.02 0.54 32.57
CA ILE A 43 4.16 1.09 31.82
C ILE A 43 4.73 0.05 30.86
N PHE A 44 4.87 -1.21 31.29
CA PHE A 44 5.31 -2.31 30.45
C PHE A 44 4.35 -2.51 29.26
N PHE A 45 3.04 -2.49 29.48
CA PHE A 45 2.07 -2.60 28.39
C PHE A 45 2.09 -1.38 27.47
N ILE A 46 2.21 -0.15 27.98
CA ILE A 46 2.33 1.06 27.15
C ILE A 46 3.58 0.99 26.27
N THR A 47 4.73 0.67 26.87
CA THR A 47 6.01 0.57 26.14
C THR A 47 6.02 -0.60 25.15
N LEU A 48 5.43 -1.74 25.50
CA LEU A 48 5.29 -2.88 24.60
C LEU A 48 4.34 -2.57 23.45
N PHE A 49 3.23 -1.86 23.72
CA PHE A 49 2.29 -1.43 22.69
C PHE A 49 2.93 -0.40 21.77
N ASP A 50 3.69 0.57 22.28
CA ASP A 50 4.45 1.53 21.46
C ASP A 50 5.57 0.85 20.64
N TYR A 51 6.12 -0.27 21.10
CA TYR A 51 7.12 -1.03 20.35
C TYR A 51 6.50 -1.89 19.23
N ILE A 52 5.39 -2.57 19.52
CA ILE A 52 4.69 -3.45 18.57
C ILE A 52 3.81 -2.64 17.60
N TYR A 53 3.21 -1.56 18.08
CA TYR A 53 2.33 -0.63 17.37
C TYR A 53 2.80 0.81 17.58
N PRO A 54 3.94 1.21 16.98
CA PRO A 54 4.48 2.55 17.15
C PRO A 54 3.40 3.60 16.83
N PRO A 55 3.10 4.52 17.76
CA PRO A 55 2.19 5.62 17.48
C PRO A 55 2.72 6.37 16.26
N ALA A 56 1.83 6.76 15.36
CA ALA A 56 2.14 7.42 14.08
C ALA A 56 2.76 8.83 14.22
N THR A 57 3.47 9.08 15.32
CA THR A 57 4.00 10.38 15.75
C THR A 57 5.53 10.36 15.92
N GLY A 58 6.22 9.34 15.40
CA GLY A 58 7.68 9.25 15.46
C GLY A 58 8.31 8.71 14.17
N LYS A 59 8.73 9.62 13.28
CA LYS A 59 9.71 9.39 12.19
C LYS A 59 9.38 8.39 11.06
N GLN A 60 8.11 8.06 10.84
CA GLN A 60 7.62 7.42 9.58
C GLN A 60 6.33 8.07 9.06
N THR A 61 6.07 9.32 9.44
CA THR A 61 4.89 10.10 8.98
C THR A 61 5.30 11.22 8.03
N ALA A 62 6.27 10.92 7.16
CA ALA A 62 6.42 11.58 5.87
C ALA A 62 6.04 10.63 4.74
N ALA A 63 5.08 9.71 4.98
CA ALA A 63 4.06 9.52 3.96
C ALA A 63 3.37 10.88 3.83
N LYS A 64 3.96 11.78 3.02
CA LYS A 64 3.23 12.89 2.40
C LYS A 64 1.86 12.30 2.10
N LYS A 65 0.80 12.89 2.62
CA LYS A 65 -0.55 12.66 2.10
C LYS A 65 -0.45 13.12 0.64
N ARG A 66 0.03 12.23 -0.24
CA ARG A 66 0.29 12.53 -1.64
C ARG A 66 -1.08 12.91 -2.16
N GLU A 67 -1.18 14.13 -2.67
CA GLU A 67 -2.38 14.59 -3.35
C GLU A 67 -2.77 13.49 -4.35
N LYS A 68 -4.05 13.14 -4.40
CA LYS A 68 -4.54 12.15 -5.36
C LYS A 68 -5.18 12.90 -6.51
N GLN A 69 -5.05 12.34 -7.70
CA GLN A 69 -5.78 12.79 -8.87
C GLN A 69 -6.61 11.64 -9.47
N GLU A 70 -7.73 12.00 -10.09
CA GLU A 70 -8.49 11.06 -10.88
C GLU A 70 -7.83 10.86 -12.24
N VAL A 71 -7.64 9.60 -12.62
CA VAL A 71 -7.08 9.17 -13.90
C VAL A 71 -8.02 8.18 -14.58
N THR A 72 -7.81 7.98 -15.88
CA THR A 72 -8.57 7.02 -16.69
C THR A 72 -7.66 5.88 -17.11
N LEU A 73 -7.95 4.65 -16.71
CA LEU A 73 -7.17 3.47 -17.09
C LEU A 73 -8.00 2.57 -17.98
N PHE A 74 -7.38 1.94 -18.95
CA PHE A 74 -8.08 1.12 -19.93
C PHE A 74 -7.86 -0.35 -19.63
N PHE A 75 -8.93 -1.08 -19.31
CA PHE A 75 -8.92 -2.53 -19.11
C PHE A 75 -9.74 -3.22 -20.19
N SER A 76 -9.62 -4.53 -20.34
CA SER A 76 -10.36 -5.25 -21.37
C SER A 76 -11.79 -5.55 -20.92
N ASP A 77 -12.74 -5.56 -21.87
CA ASP A 77 -14.07 -6.11 -21.64
C ASP A 77 -14.02 -7.65 -21.50
N ALA A 78 -15.14 -8.24 -21.08
CA ALA A 78 -15.24 -9.69 -20.84
C ALA A 78 -15.00 -10.54 -22.10
N ASN A 79 -15.19 -9.98 -23.29
CA ASN A 79 -15.01 -10.68 -24.57
C ASN A 79 -13.62 -10.43 -25.19
N GLU A 80 -12.73 -9.73 -24.50
CA GLU A 80 -11.39 -9.38 -24.99
C GLU A 80 -11.36 -8.63 -26.32
N ARG A 81 -12.45 -7.90 -26.62
CA ARG A 81 -12.63 -7.20 -27.89
C ARG A 81 -12.35 -5.71 -27.77
N PHE A 82 -12.72 -5.11 -26.65
CA PHE A 82 -12.63 -3.67 -26.46
C PHE A 82 -11.97 -3.32 -25.12
N LEU A 83 -11.37 -2.13 -25.09
CA LEU A 83 -10.86 -1.48 -23.91
C LEU A 83 -11.92 -0.56 -23.31
N VAL A 84 -12.25 -0.80 -22.06
CA VAL A 84 -13.23 -0.04 -21.29
C VAL A 84 -12.48 0.90 -20.32
N PRO A 85 -12.81 2.20 -20.29
CA PRO A 85 -12.21 3.14 -19.35
C PRO A 85 -12.72 2.91 -17.92
N GLU A 86 -11.80 2.85 -16.97
CA GLU A 86 -12.02 2.80 -15.54
C GLU A 86 -11.42 4.04 -14.87
N LYS A 87 -12.23 4.79 -14.12
CA LYS A 87 -11.77 5.92 -13.32
C LYS A 87 -11.11 5.45 -12.04
N ARG A 88 -9.94 6.00 -11.69
CA ARG A 88 -9.23 5.65 -10.46
C ARG A 88 -8.52 6.86 -9.86
N LEU A 89 -8.53 6.94 -8.54
CA LEU A 89 -7.69 7.89 -7.80
C LEU A 89 -6.31 7.27 -7.54
N ILE A 90 -5.26 7.89 -8.09
CA ILE A 90 -3.87 7.50 -7.86
C ILE A 90 -3.07 8.67 -7.28
N PRO A 91 -1.90 8.43 -6.65
CA PRO A 91 -1.00 9.51 -6.24
C PRO A 91 -0.66 10.42 -7.42
N LYS A 92 -0.70 11.73 -7.17
CA LYS A 92 -0.26 12.78 -8.08
C LYS A 92 1.22 13.03 -7.85
N GLU A 93 1.98 12.89 -8.92
CA GLU A 93 3.40 13.16 -8.96
C GLU A 93 3.66 14.45 -9.74
N LYS A 94 4.84 15.05 -9.49
CA LYS A 94 5.23 16.31 -10.12
C LYS A 94 5.77 16.08 -11.53
N GLU A 95 6.61 15.07 -11.68
CA GLU A 95 7.27 14.75 -12.93
C GLU A 95 6.40 13.79 -13.78
N PRO A 96 6.30 14.00 -15.10
CA PRO A 96 5.52 13.13 -15.99
C PRO A 96 5.93 11.65 -15.94
N GLU A 97 7.22 11.36 -15.80
CA GLU A 97 7.78 10.00 -15.74
C GLU A 97 7.36 9.27 -14.45
N ASP A 98 7.38 9.97 -13.31
CA ASP A 98 6.89 9.43 -12.04
C ASP A 98 5.38 9.22 -12.11
N GLN A 99 4.64 10.16 -12.72
CA GLN A 99 3.21 10.01 -12.91
C GLN A 99 2.85 8.83 -13.82
N ALA A 100 3.63 8.63 -14.89
CA ALA A 100 3.51 7.49 -15.77
C ALA A 100 3.76 6.18 -15.01
N LYS A 101 4.78 6.13 -14.15
CA LYS A 101 5.07 4.95 -13.33
C LYS A 101 3.89 4.59 -12.44
N GLU A 102 3.26 5.56 -11.77
CA GLU A 102 2.05 5.34 -10.96
C GLU A 102 0.87 4.81 -11.82
N LEU A 103 0.68 5.32 -13.04
CA LEU A 103 -0.34 4.82 -13.98
C LEU A 103 -0.10 3.36 -14.36
N VAL A 104 1.15 2.99 -14.67
CA VAL A 104 1.50 1.61 -15.06
C VAL A 104 1.38 0.66 -13.88
N LEU A 105 1.85 1.05 -12.69
CA LEU A 105 1.66 0.25 -11.47
C LEU A 105 0.18 0.00 -11.19
N ALA A 106 -0.64 1.01 -11.42
CA ALA A 106 -2.08 0.88 -11.29
C ALA A 106 -2.64 -0.11 -12.33
N LEU A 107 -2.22 -0.08 -13.60
CA LEU A 107 -2.64 -1.08 -14.61
C LEU A 107 -2.25 -2.50 -14.21
N ILE A 108 -1.01 -2.69 -13.73
CA ILE A 108 -0.51 -4.00 -13.27
C ILE A 108 -1.32 -4.52 -12.07
N ALA A 109 -1.74 -3.61 -11.17
CA ALA A 109 -2.59 -3.98 -10.03
C ALA A 109 -3.99 -4.48 -10.44
N GLY A 110 -4.39 -4.28 -11.71
CA GLY A 110 -5.64 -4.76 -12.26
C GLY A 110 -6.84 -3.83 -12.05
N SER A 111 -7.95 -4.24 -12.65
CA SER A 111 -9.25 -3.55 -12.58
C SER A 111 -9.84 -3.64 -11.17
N LYS A 112 -10.51 -2.55 -10.75
CA LYS A 112 -11.30 -2.52 -9.51
C LYS A 112 -12.81 -2.63 -9.74
N THR A 113 -13.25 -2.64 -11.00
CA THR A 113 -14.66 -2.72 -11.39
C THR A 113 -15.05 -4.06 -12.01
N GLY A 114 -14.12 -5.03 -12.05
CA GLY A 114 -14.36 -6.37 -12.58
C GLY A 114 -14.11 -6.51 -14.08
N LEU A 115 -13.43 -5.54 -14.71
CA LEU A 115 -12.94 -5.66 -16.07
C LEU A 115 -11.77 -6.65 -16.14
N VAL A 116 -11.51 -7.18 -17.34
CA VAL A 116 -10.44 -8.16 -17.55
C VAL A 116 -9.08 -7.46 -17.52
N ASN A 117 -8.17 -8.01 -16.72
CA ASN A 117 -6.81 -7.49 -16.57
C ASN A 117 -6.01 -7.64 -17.86
N THR A 118 -5.32 -6.57 -18.24
CA THR A 118 -4.51 -6.48 -19.47
C THR A 118 -3.02 -6.69 -19.21
N PHE A 119 -2.64 -6.99 -17.97
CA PHE A 119 -1.27 -7.33 -17.59
C PHE A 119 -1.29 -8.61 -16.76
N PRO A 120 -0.27 -9.48 -16.89
CA PRO A 120 -0.14 -10.63 -16.00
C PRO A 120 0.19 -10.14 -14.58
N VAL A 121 -0.28 -10.88 -13.56
CA VAL A 121 -0.16 -10.52 -12.12
C VAL A 121 1.29 -10.28 -11.69
N LYS A 122 2.26 -10.88 -12.37
CA LYS A 122 3.70 -10.79 -12.09
C LYS A 122 4.46 -9.83 -13.02
N ALA A 123 3.76 -9.00 -13.80
CA ALA A 123 4.40 -7.97 -14.60
C ALA A 123 5.12 -6.97 -13.67
N GLU A 124 6.37 -6.66 -13.98
CA GLU A 124 7.16 -5.68 -13.23
C GLU A 124 7.62 -4.58 -14.17
N ILE A 125 7.32 -3.32 -13.80
CA ILE A 125 7.91 -2.15 -14.43
C ILE A 125 9.29 -1.89 -13.84
N GLU A 126 10.28 -1.67 -14.71
CA GLU A 126 11.65 -1.36 -14.33
C GLU A 126 11.91 0.16 -14.37
N GLY A 127 11.36 0.86 -15.35
CA GLY A 127 11.52 2.32 -15.43
C GLY A 127 10.69 2.97 -16.52
N VAL A 128 10.57 4.29 -16.42
CA VAL A 128 9.98 5.15 -17.45
C VAL A 128 11.00 6.22 -17.81
N LYS A 129 11.12 6.52 -19.10
CA LYS A 129 12.00 7.57 -19.61
C LYS A 129 11.30 8.35 -20.71
N ARG A 130 11.27 9.67 -20.60
CA ARG A 130 10.90 10.53 -21.71
C ARG A 130 12.01 10.56 -22.75
N GLU A 131 11.65 10.31 -24.01
CA GLU A 131 12.55 10.46 -25.14
C GLU A 131 12.31 11.83 -25.82
N GLU A 132 13.07 12.13 -26.86
CA GLU A 132 12.89 13.36 -27.62
C GLU A 132 11.47 13.45 -28.22
N GLY A 133 10.89 14.65 -28.19
CA GLY A 133 9.53 14.92 -28.67
C GLY A 133 8.43 14.43 -27.72
N GLU A 134 7.45 13.70 -28.27
CA GLU A 134 6.22 13.26 -27.58
C GLU A 134 6.22 11.75 -27.26
N ILE A 135 7.41 11.13 -27.21
CA ILE A 135 7.60 9.69 -26.97
C ILE A 135 7.94 9.44 -25.50
N LEU A 136 7.24 8.48 -24.89
CA LEU A 136 7.55 7.95 -23.57
C LEU A 136 7.93 6.47 -23.67
N SER A 137 9.13 6.12 -23.21
CA SER A 137 9.61 4.75 -23.15
C SER A 137 9.29 4.13 -21.79
N VAL A 138 8.61 2.98 -21.80
CA VAL A 138 8.28 2.20 -20.61
C VAL A 138 9.03 0.89 -20.68
N ASN A 139 9.93 0.68 -19.72
CA ASN A 139 10.74 -0.52 -19.62
C ASN A 139 10.14 -1.48 -18.59
N PHE A 140 9.89 -2.71 -19.00
CA PHE A 140 9.42 -3.80 -18.13
C PHE A 140 10.51 -4.85 -17.99
N ARG A 141 10.43 -5.64 -16.91
CA ARG A 141 11.25 -6.84 -16.77
C ARG A 141 10.76 -7.96 -17.70
N GLU A 142 11.62 -8.96 -17.92
CA GLU A 142 11.26 -10.17 -18.68
C GLU A 142 10.07 -10.93 -18.07
N SER A 143 9.71 -10.68 -16.81
CA SER A 143 8.51 -11.24 -16.17
C SER A 143 7.22 -10.88 -16.91
N LEU A 144 7.15 -9.73 -17.58
CA LEU A 144 6.00 -9.39 -18.45
C LEU A 144 5.86 -10.44 -19.55
N VAL A 145 6.94 -10.72 -20.28
CA VAL A 145 6.93 -11.67 -21.41
C VAL A 145 6.78 -13.10 -20.93
N ALA A 146 7.48 -13.49 -19.87
CA ALA A 146 7.44 -14.84 -19.34
C ALA A 146 6.01 -15.25 -18.93
N ASN A 147 5.29 -14.34 -18.27
CA ASN A 147 3.97 -14.62 -17.71
C ASN A 147 2.80 -14.15 -18.61
N HIS A 148 3.08 -13.55 -19.77
CA HIS A 148 2.01 -13.12 -20.67
C HIS A 148 1.25 -14.33 -21.23
N PRO A 149 -0.11 -14.33 -21.24
CA PRO A 149 -0.89 -15.46 -21.73
C PRO A 149 -0.66 -15.74 -23.23
N GLY A 150 -0.32 -14.70 -23.99
CA GLY A 150 -0.13 -14.77 -25.45
C GLY A 150 -1.46 -14.66 -26.18
N GLY A 151 -1.43 -14.92 -27.49
CA GLY A 151 -2.58 -14.67 -28.37
C GLY A 151 -2.70 -13.21 -28.79
N SER A 152 -3.16 -12.99 -30.03
CA SER A 152 -3.24 -11.66 -30.63
C SER A 152 -4.11 -10.70 -29.82
N ALA A 153 -5.26 -11.16 -29.33
CA ALA A 153 -6.19 -10.33 -28.55
C ALA A 153 -5.57 -9.84 -27.24
N ALA A 154 -5.00 -10.74 -26.43
CA ALA A 154 -4.38 -10.36 -25.16
C ALA A 154 -3.13 -9.49 -25.35
N GLU A 155 -2.32 -9.75 -26.38
CA GLU A 155 -1.16 -8.89 -26.69
C GLU A 155 -1.61 -7.48 -27.10
N MET A 156 -2.63 -7.36 -27.96
CA MET A 156 -3.22 -6.07 -28.32
C MET A 156 -3.80 -5.36 -27.10
N ALA A 157 -4.54 -6.07 -26.25
CA ALA A 157 -5.13 -5.53 -25.03
C ALA A 157 -4.04 -4.96 -24.12
N THR A 158 -2.93 -5.67 -23.91
CA THR A 158 -1.79 -5.20 -23.11
C THR A 158 -1.18 -3.92 -23.67
N VAL A 159 -0.83 -3.91 -24.96
CA VAL A 159 -0.16 -2.79 -25.62
C VAL A 159 -1.03 -1.54 -25.65
N TYR A 160 -2.30 -1.67 -26.02
CA TYR A 160 -3.19 -0.52 -26.15
C TYR A 160 -3.82 -0.10 -24.83
N SER A 161 -3.97 -1.00 -23.84
CA SER A 161 -4.28 -0.62 -22.46
C SER A 161 -3.23 0.34 -21.91
N LEU A 162 -1.95 -0.01 -22.05
CA LEU A 162 -0.83 0.83 -21.66
C LEU A 162 -0.83 2.15 -22.41
N THR A 163 -0.89 2.09 -23.74
CA THR A 163 -0.74 3.24 -24.61
C THR A 163 -1.89 4.23 -24.43
N ASN A 164 -3.13 3.76 -24.43
CA ASN A 164 -4.31 4.62 -24.26
C ASN A 164 -4.34 5.24 -22.86
N THR A 165 -3.97 4.49 -21.82
CA THR A 165 -3.87 5.00 -20.45
C THR A 165 -2.84 6.13 -20.37
N LEU A 166 -1.61 5.91 -20.84
CA LEU A 166 -0.55 6.91 -20.73
C LEU A 166 -0.88 8.17 -21.55
N THR A 167 -1.30 8.01 -22.79
CA THR A 167 -1.60 9.16 -23.68
C THR A 167 -2.85 9.93 -23.28
N THR A 168 -3.80 9.29 -22.60
CA THR A 168 -5.01 9.96 -22.09
C THR A 168 -4.71 10.80 -20.85
N ASN A 169 -3.84 10.32 -19.96
CA ASN A 169 -3.56 11.02 -18.69
C ASN A 169 -2.34 11.95 -18.76
N LEU A 170 -1.50 11.83 -19.78
CA LEU A 170 -0.30 12.65 -19.96
C LEU A 170 -0.39 13.40 -21.31
N PRO A 171 -0.98 14.59 -21.36
CA PRO A 171 -1.26 15.29 -22.61
C PRO A 171 -0.03 15.57 -23.49
N ALA A 172 1.15 15.70 -22.88
CA ALA A 172 2.42 15.92 -23.58
C ALA A 172 3.01 14.65 -24.24
N ILE A 173 2.43 13.48 -23.99
CA ILE A 173 2.86 12.19 -24.54
C ILE A 173 1.84 11.72 -25.57
N LYS A 174 2.29 11.47 -26.80
CA LYS A 174 1.45 10.97 -27.91
C LYS A 174 1.82 9.56 -28.34
N LYS A 175 3.03 9.12 -28.01
CA LYS A 175 3.60 7.84 -28.43
C LYS A 175 4.20 7.12 -27.23
N VAL A 176 3.99 5.80 -27.15
CA VAL A 176 4.54 4.95 -26.11
C VAL A 176 5.41 3.88 -26.74
N LYS A 177 6.67 3.81 -26.31
CA LYS A 177 7.62 2.77 -26.71
C LYS A 177 7.74 1.75 -25.58
N ILE A 178 7.66 0.48 -25.92
CA ILE A 178 7.72 -0.61 -24.94
C ILE A 178 9.09 -1.28 -25.04
N LEU A 179 9.79 -1.36 -23.91
CA LEU A 179 11.09 -2.01 -23.77
C LEU A 179 10.98 -3.18 -22.79
N ILE A 180 11.75 -4.23 -23.01
CA ILE A 180 11.86 -5.38 -22.13
C ILE A 180 13.34 -5.55 -21.74
N GLY A 181 13.64 -5.48 -20.44
CA GLY A 181 15.02 -5.56 -19.92
C GLY A 181 15.95 -4.52 -20.54
N GLY A 182 15.43 -3.32 -20.78
CA GLY A 182 16.14 -2.21 -21.42
C GLY A 182 16.33 -2.33 -22.93
N LYS A 183 15.82 -3.40 -23.57
CA LYS A 183 15.99 -3.67 -25.00
C LYS A 183 14.68 -3.62 -25.75
N GLN A 184 14.75 -3.27 -27.02
CA GLN A 184 13.63 -3.38 -27.93
C GLN A 184 13.43 -4.85 -28.30
N LYS A 185 12.23 -5.37 -28.04
CA LYS A 185 11.85 -6.75 -28.39
C LYS A 185 11.00 -6.75 -29.65
N GLU A 186 10.93 -7.89 -30.32
CA GLU A 186 10.07 -8.03 -31.51
C GLU A 186 8.59 -8.09 -31.15
N SER A 187 8.22 -8.87 -30.13
CA SER A 187 6.85 -9.04 -29.64
C SER A 187 6.85 -9.51 -28.19
N LEU A 188 5.68 -9.56 -27.52
CA LEU A 188 5.60 -10.22 -26.21
C LEU A 188 5.57 -11.73 -26.39
N LYS A 189 4.71 -12.25 -27.28
CA LYS A 189 4.50 -13.69 -27.54
C LYS A 189 4.38 -14.07 -29.02
N GLY A 190 4.56 -13.14 -29.95
CA GLY A 190 4.65 -13.43 -31.39
C GLY A 190 3.62 -12.75 -32.27
N HIS A 191 2.64 -12.02 -31.72
CA HIS A 191 1.52 -11.52 -32.50
C HIS A 191 1.54 -10.02 -32.78
N ILE A 192 2.13 -9.20 -31.90
CA ILE A 192 2.24 -7.75 -32.10
C ILE A 192 3.69 -7.27 -32.14
N GLY A 193 4.04 -6.51 -33.18
CA GLY A 193 5.37 -5.95 -33.35
C GLY A 193 5.63 -4.77 -32.41
N LEU A 194 6.57 -4.89 -31.47
CA LEU A 194 6.93 -3.85 -30.48
C LEU A 194 8.04 -2.90 -30.96
N ARG A 195 8.47 -3.03 -32.23
CA ARG A 195 9.62 -2.26 -32.74
C ARG A 195 9.34 -0.76 -32.87
N ASN A 196 8.09 -0.38 -33.08
CA ASN A 196 7.69 1.00 -33.28
C ASN A 196 6.91 1.52 -32.05
N PRO A 197 7.03 2.80 -31.69
CA PRO A 197 6.17 3.40 -30.69
C PRO A 197 4.70 3.35 -31.10
N PHE A 198 3.83 3.11 -30.13
CA PHE A 198 2.38 3.01 -30.31
C PHE A 198 1.70 4.34 -30.02
N MET A 199 0.69 4.66 -30.82
CA MET A 199 -0.22 5.78 -30.56
C MET A 199 -1.54 5.26 -30.00
N MET A 200 -2.31 6.16 -29.39
CA MET A 200 -3.66 5.85 -28.93
C MET A 200 -4.48 5.22 -30.06
N ASN A 201 -5.10 4.07 -29.79
CA ASN A 201 -6.04 3.47 -30.73
C ASN A 201 -7.46 3.63 -30.18
N ARG A 202 -8.23 4.51 -30.81
CA ARG A 202 -9.62 4.82 -30.42
C ARG A 202 -10.62 3.74 -30.87
N GLU A 203 -10.30 2.98 -31.91
CA GLU A 203 -11.17 1.92 -32.44
C GLU A 203 -11.27 0.73 -31.47
N LEU A 204 -10.26 0.57 -30.62
CA LEU A 204 -10.26 -0.43 -29.56
C LEU A 204 -11.00 0.03 -28.31
N ILE A 205 -11.42 1.29 -28.20
CA ILE A 205 -12.18 1.74 -27.03
C ILE A 205 -13.64 1.35 -27.22
N ALA A 206 -14.22 0.75 -26.17
CA ALA A 206 -15.62 0.34 -26.21
C ALA A 206 -16.50 1.54 -26.58
N PRO A 207 -17.43 1.39 -27.54
CA PRO A 207 -18.41 2.43 -27.82
C PRO A 207 -19.21 2.72 -26.54
N ALA A 208 -19.67 3.95 -26.38
CA ALA A 208 -20.51 4.31 -25.25
C ALA A 208 -21.67 3.31 -25.16
N ALA A 209 -21.82 2.64 -24.02
CA ALA A 209 -22.88 1.67 -23.83
C ALA A 209 -24.23 2.37 -24.09
N PRO A 210 -25.16 1.75 -24.84
CA PRO A 210 -26.52 2.26 -24.89
C PRO A 210 -27.07 2.32 -23.46
N PRO A 211 -27.87 3.35 -23.11
CA PRO A 211 -28.44 3.46 -21.77
C PRO A 211 -29.17 2.16 -21.43
N LYS A 212 -28.92 1.64 -20.23
CA LYS A 212 -29.64 0.47 -19.73
C LYS A 212 -31.11 0.87 -19.64
N GLU A 213 -31.95 0.36 -20.54
CA GLU A 213 -33.40 0.43 -20.39
C GLU A 213 -33.74 -0.27 -19.07
N GLY A 214 -34.41 0.47 -18.19
CA GLY A 214 -34.85 0.00 -16.87
C GLY A 214 -36.19 -0.73 -16.93
#